data_AF-A0A1Y1LSK9-F1
#
_entry.id   AF-A0A1Y1LSK9-F1
#
_cell.length_a   1.000
_cell.length_b   1.000
_cell.length_c   1.000
_cell.angle_alpha   90.00
_cell.angle_beta   90.00
_cell.angle_gamma   90.00
#
_symmetry.space_group_name_H-M   'P 1'
#
loop_
_entity.id
_entity.type
_entity.pdbx_description
1 polymer ?
#
loop_
_entity_poly.entity_id
_entity_poly.type
_entity_poly.pdbx_seq_one_letter_code
_entity_poly.pdbx_strand_id
1 'polypeptide(L)'
;VLGARAESSLPRAAWTQLAHLFPDSRLHLVFIGPESMANRDDEFPLPERTPSNPFGAIVEDRVWYKMKISTIVDYYHTIHKTGHFAPYDPYFDCFVLFHPGLGHPASSHEWEETLPLLLETKVPIIATGYTQFDLERDVEWVHKKSKGEFDILLEPGENIFRSLRWDLNDMDPQDISCGNWGVWAFRGKRYEATTKDI
;
A
#
# COMPACT_ATOMS: atom_id res chain seq x y z
N VAL A 1 2.24 -3.29 1.87
CA VAL A 1 2.04 -1.86 2.15
C VAL A 1 3.06 -1.08 1.34
N LEU A 2 2.61 -0.24 0.40
CA LEU A 2 3.51 0.53 -0.47
C LEU A 2 3.48 2.01 -0.08
N GLY A 3 4.59 2.70 -0.32
CA GLY A 3 4.77 4.08 0.14
C GLY A 3 4.80 4.17 1.67
N ALA A 4 5.19 3.09 2.36
CA ALA A 4 5.12 3.01 3.81
C ALA A 4 6.02 4.07 4.47
N ARG A 5 5.46 4.83 5.41
CA ARG A 5 6.15 5.82 6.24
C ARG A 5 5.81 5.55 7.69
N ALA A 6 4.81 6.25 8.24
CA ALA A 6 4.33 6.08 9.60
C ALA A 6 3.90 4.63 9.90
N GLU A 7 3.38 3.92 8.90
CA GLU A 7 2.95 2.51 9.01
C GLU A 7 4.11 1.60 9.43
N SER A 8 5.29 1.85 8.86
CA SER A 8 6.50 1.06 9.08
C SER A 8 7.17 1.36 10.43
N SER A 9 6.90 2.52 11.02
CA SER A 9 7.42 2.94 12.33
C SER A 9 6.47 2.61 13.49
N LEU A 10 5.25 2.15 13.22
CA LEU A 10 4.33 1.71 14.27
C LEU A 10 4.95 0.59 15.13
N PRO A 11 4.68 0.60 16.46
CA PRO A 11 5.06 -0.50 17.34
C PRO A 11 4.54 -1.84 16.80
N ARG A 12 5.37 -2.89 16.84
CA ARG A 12 5.01 -4.20 16.29
C ARG A 12 3.73 -4.78 16.90
N ALA A 13 3.47 -4.44 18.17
CA ALA A 13 2.23 -4.77 18.86
C ALA A 13 0.97 -4.33 18.10
N ALA A 14 0.99 -3.18 17.41
CA ALA A 14 -0.14 -2.73 16.58
C ALA A 14 -0.40 -3.71 15.43
N TRP A 15 0.65 -4.12 14.72
CA TRP A 15 0.55 -5.07 13.62
C TRP A 15 0.19 -6.48 14.06
N THR A 16 0.64 -6.92 15.24
CA THR A 16 0.28 -8.24 15.77
C THR A 16 -1.22 -8.40 16.01
N GLN A 17 -2.00 -7.32 16.10
CA GLN A 17 -3.46 -7.41 16.20
C GLN A 17 -4.07 -8.16 15.00
N LEU A 18 -3.49 -8.05 13.80
CA LEU A 18 -3.93 -8.82 12.63
C LEU A 18 -3.80 -10.33 12.87
N ALA A 19 -2.73 -10.77 13.52
CA ALA A 19 -2.53 -12.18 13.83
C ALA A 19 -3.49 -12.69 14.93
N HIS A 20 -4.08 -11.80 15.74
CA HIS A 20 -5.14 -12.15 16.69
C HIS A 20 -6.51 -12.22 16.02
N LEU A 21 -6.77 -11.35 15.04
CA LEU A 21 -8.02 -11.35 14.27
C LEU A 21 -8.09 -12.56 13.32
N PHE A 22 -6.95 -13.01 12.80
CA PHE A 22 -6.85 -14.13 11.86
C PHE A 22 -5.89 -15.22 12.39
N PRO A 23 -6.25 -15.94 13.46
CA PRO A 23 -5.34 -16.86 14.15
C PRO A 23 -4.93 -18.07 13.29
N ASP A 24 -5.75 -18.44 12.32
CA ASP A 24 -5.47 -19.57 11.44
C ASP A 24 -4.60 -19.19 10.24
N SER A 25 -4.56 -17.91 9.87
CA SER A 25 -3.82 -17.40 8.71
C SER A 25 -2.34 -17.17 9.02
N ARG A 26 -1.49 -17.43 8.02
CA ARG A 26 -0.09 -17.00 8.04
C ARG A 26 0.00 -15.66 7.34
N LEU A 27 0.56 -14.65 8.02
CA LEU A 27 0.62 -13.29 7.52
C LEU A 27 2.06 -12.87 7.26
N HIS A 28 2.31 -12.31 6.07
CA HIS A 28 3.56 -11.64 5.76
C HIS A 28 3.25 -10.19 5.39
N LEU A 29 3.60 -9.27 6.29
CA LEU A 29 3.52 -7.84 5.98
C LEU A 29 4.82 -7.40 5.34
N VAL A 30 4.72 -6.79 4.16
CA VAL A 30 5.85 -6.20 3.47
C VAL A 30 5.65 -4.69 3.38
N PHE A 31 6.53 -3.92 4.01
CA PHE A 31 6.64 -2.48 3.86
C PHE A 31 7.63 -2.17 2.75
N ILE A 32 7.20 -1.40 1.76
CA ILE A 32 8.02 -0.98 0.62
C ILE A 32 7.89 0.52 0.49
N GLY A 33 9.03 1.22 0.45
CA GLY A 33 9.08 2.64 0.17
C GLY A 33 10.44 3.25 0.52
N PRO A 34 10.83 4.35 -0.13
CA PRO A 34 12.09 5.03 0.14
C PRO A 34 12.20 5.54 1.58
N GLU A 35 11.06 5.85 2.20
CA GLU A 35 10.96 6.35 3.57
C GLU A 35 10.49 5.29 4.58
N SER A 36 10.50 4.00 4.21
CA SER A 36 10.03 2.90 5.07
C SER A 36 10.93 2.59 6.27
N MET A 37 12.06 3.28 6.37
CA MET A 37 12.97 3.27 7.52
C MET A 37 13.15 4.66 8.14
N ALA A 38 12.32 5.64 7.76
CA ALA A 38 12.37 6.96 8.36
C ALA A 38 12.13 6.87 9.88
N ASN A 39 12.92 7.62 10.65
CA ASN A 39 12.91 7.62 12.13
C ASN A 39 13.30 6.27 12.78
N ARG A 40 14.04 5.41 12.07
CA ARG A 40 14.64 4.16 12.59
C ARG A 40 16.16 4.19 12.44
N ASP A 41 16.78 5.32 12.79
CA ASP A 41 18.21 5.58 12.58
C ASP A 41 19.12 4.59 13.35
N ASP A 42 18.66 4.11 14.50
CA ASP A 42 19.36 3.11 15.31
C ASP A 42 19.44 1.72 14.64
N GLU A 43 18.64 1.47 13.61
CA GLU A 43 18.60 0.20 12.88
C GLU A 43 19.50 0.20 11.62
N PHE A 44 20.28 1.26 11.44
CA PHE A 44 21.31 1.34 10.41
C PHE A 44 22.65 0.72 10.89
N PRO A 45 23.48 0.20 9.97
CA PRO A 45 23.29 0.19 8.52
C PRO A 45 22.28 -0.86 8.05
N LEU A 46 21.64 -0.60 6.91
CA LEU A 46 20.78 -1.58 6.25
C LEU A 46 21.60 -2.84 5.91
N PRO A 47 20.96 -4.03 5.91
CA PRO A 47 21.62 -5.26 5.48
C PRO A 47 22.25 -5.13 4.09
N GLU A 48 23.45 -5.69 3.92
CA GLU A 48 24.11 -5.69 2.62
C GLU A 48 23.29 -6.46 1.57
N ARG A 49 23.27 -5.93 0.35
CA ARG A 49 22.62 -6.58 -0.79
C ARG A 49 23.43 -7.81 -1.20
N THR A 50 22.87 -8.99 -0.95
CA THR A 50 23.48 -10.29 -1.28
C THR A 50 22.62 -11.04 -2.30
N PRO A 51 23.11 -12.10 -2.97
CA PRO A 51 22.27 -12.92 -3.85
C PRO A 51 21.03 -13.50 -3.15
N SER A 52 21.11 -13.77 -1.84
CA SER A 52 19.99 -14.21 -1.00
C SER A 52 19.09 -13.08 -0.52
N ASN A 53 19.55 -11.83 -0.54
CA ASN A 53 18.81 -10.64 -0.13
C ASN A 53 19.11 -9.48 -1.09
N PRO A 54 18.59 -9.52 -2.33
CA PRO A 54 18.99 -8.59 -3.40
C PRO A 54 18.59 -7.14 -3.10
N PHE A 55 17.60 -6.92 -2.24
CA PHE A 55 17.09 -5.58 -1.90
C PHE A 55 17.54 -5.09 -0.52
N GLY A 56 18.38 -5.84 0.21
CA GLY A 56 18.78 -5.47 1.57
C GLY A 56 17.59 -5.40 2.52
N ALA A 57 16.59 -6.27 2.30
CA ALA A 57 15.37 -6.32 3.09
C ALA A 57 15.69 -6.64 4.55
N ILE A 58 15.08 -5.90 5.47
CA ILE A 58 15.08 -6.23 6.90
C ILE A 58 13.94 -7.21 7.13
N VAL A 59 14.24 -8.38 7.69
CA VAL A 59 13.28 -9.45 7.92
C VAL A 59 13.15 -9.71 9.41
N GLU A 60 11.96 -9.42 9.94
CA GLU A 60 11.57 -9.73 11.32
C GLU A 60 10.67 -10.98 11.29
N ASP A 61 11.26 -12.16 11.51
CA ASP A 61 10.62 -13.47 11.37
C ASP A 61 9.92 -13.98 12.64
N ARG A 62 10.14 -13.32 13.78
CA ARG A 62 9.61 -13.70 15.10
C ARG A 62 8.74 -12.63 15.75
N VAL A 63 8.05 -11.83 14.93
CA VAL A 63 7.07 -10.85 15.45
C VAL A 63 5.88 -11.57 16.11
N TRP A 64 5.45 -12.68 15.52
CA TRP A 64 4.46 -13.60 16.08
C TRP A 64 4.62 -14.99 15.44
N TYR A 65 4.06 -16.04 16.04
CA TYR A 65 4.31 -17.43 15.60
C TYR A 65 3.87 -17.74 14.15
N LYS A 66 2.93 -16.95 13.60
CA LYS A 66 2.42 -17.03 12.22
C LYS A 66 2.62 -15.74 11.42
N MET A 67 3.43 -14.80 11.91
CA MET A 67 3.57 -13.48 11.30
C MET A 67 5.04 -13.09 11.09
N LYS A 68 5.34 -12.67 9.86
CA LYS A 68 6.62 -12.06 9.49
C LYS A 68 6.39 -10.63 9.03
N ILE A 69 7.34 -9.75 9.35
CA ILE A 69 7.41 -8.41 8.78
C ILE A 69 8.68 -8.30 7.94
N SER A 70 8.58 -7.67 6.77
CA SER A 70 9.73 -7.31 5.95
C SER A 70 9.66 -5.85 5.56
N THR A 71 10.79 -5.16 5.63
CA THR A 71 10.92 -3.77 5.19
C THR A 71 11.95 -3.70 4.07
N ILE A 72 11.57 -3.05 2.97
CA ILE A 72 12.42 -2.84 1.80
C ILE A 72 12.47 -1.35 1.47
N VAL A 73 13.67 -0.78 1.54
CA VAL A 73 13.94 0.62 1.20
C VAL A 73 14.23 0.73 -0.29
N ASP A 74 13.16 0.70 -1.09
CA ASP A 74 13.20 0.91 -2.54
C ASP A 74 11.80 1.30 -3.04
N TYR A 75 11.68 1.66 -4.31
CA TYR A 75 10.40 1.84 -4.96
C TYR A 75 9.82 0.50 -5.42
N TYR A 76 8.49 0.36 -5.34
CA TYR A 76 7.82 -0.86 -5.77
C TYR A 76 8.07 -1.21 -7.23
N HIS A 77 8.05 -0.22 -8.13
CA HIS A 77 8.28 -0.47 -9.57
C HIS A 77 9.67 -1.04 -9.86
N THR A 78 10.70 -0.64 -9.11
CA THR A 78 12.05 -1.23 -9.20
C THR A 78 12.03 -2.72 -8.86
N ILE A 79 11.39 -3.08 -7.75
CA ILE A 79 11.33 -4.45 -7.26
C ILE A 79 10.47 -5.32 -8.19
N HIS A 80 9.31 -4.82 -8.58
CA HIS A 80 8.35 -5.56 -9.42
C HIS A 80 8.97 -5.97 -10.76
N LYS A 81 9.74 -5.08 -11.42
CA LYS A 81 10.44 -5.38 -12.68
C LYS A 81 11.42 -6.54 -12.61
N THR A 82 11.93 -6.87 -11.41
CA THR A 82 12.82 -8.03 -11.23
C THR A 82 12.07 -9.36 -11.10
N GLY A 83 10.74 -9.32 -10.96
CA GLY A 83 9.93 -10.50 -10.69
C GLY A 83 10.04 -11.02 -9.25
N HIS A 84 10.60 -10.25 -8.31
CA HIS A 84 10.88 -10.72 -6.95
C HIS A 84 9.65 -11.26 -6.19
N PHE A 85 8.48 -10.66 -6.39
CA PHE A 85 7.22 -11.08 -5.78
C PHE A 85 6.36 -11.93 -6.71
N ALA A 86 6.81 -12.21 -7.93
CA ALA A 86 6.06 -13.06 -8.85
C ALA A 86 6.27 -14.55 -8.48
N PRO A 87 5.23 -15.40 -8.62
CA PRO A 87 3.87 -15.08 -9.06
C PRO A 87 3.03 -14.44 -7.94
N TYR A 88 2.13 -13.53 -8.32
CA TYR A 88 1.13 -12.97 -7.42
C TYR A 88 -0.09 -13.89 -7.33
N ASP A 89 -0.68 -14.01 -6.15
CA ASP A 89 -1.94 -14.70 -5.91
C ASP A 89 -3.04 -13.68 -5.55
N PRO A 90 -3.98 -13.38 -6.47
CA PRO A 90 -5.02 -12.39 -6.21
C PRO A 90 -6.02 -12.74 -5.10
N TYR A 91 -5.98 -13.95 -4.55
CA TYR A 91 -6.82 -14.37 -3.41
C TYR A 91 -6.10 -14.22 -2.07
N PHE A 92 -4.77 -14.30 -2.05
CA PHE A 92 -3.98 -14.27 -0.81
C PHE A 92 -3.11 -13.02 -0.67
N ASP A 93 -2.85 -12.31 -1.76
CA ASP A 93 -2.10 -11.06 -1.76
C ASP A 93 -3.04 -9.86 -1.81
N CYS A 94 -2.58 -8.75 -1.21
CA CYS A 94 -3.21 -7.44 -1.38
C CYS A 94 -2.17 -6.33 -1.25
N PHE A 95 -2.41 -5.22 -1.94
CA PHE A 95 -1.68 -3.98 -1.74
C PHE A 95 -2.51 -3.05 -0.86
N VAL A 96 -1.84 -2.40 0.09
CA VAL A 96 -2.44 -1.37 0.92
C VAL A 96 -1.60 -0.11 0.78
N LEU A 97 -2.28 0.98 0.46
CA LEU A 97 -1.76 2.32 0.24
C LEU A 97 -2.40 3.24 1.28
N PHE A 98 -1.65 3.55 2.34
CA PHE A 98 -2.13 4.51 3.32
C PHE A 98 -1.84 5.91 2.82
N HIS A 99 -2.89 6.70 2.60
CA HIS A 99 -2.79 8.11 2.22
C HIS A 99 -1.78 8.37 1.08
N PRO A 100 -1.84 7.62 -0.04
CA PRO A 100 -0.77 7.62 -1.04
C PRO A 100 -0.59 8.96 -1.76
N GLY A 101 -1.62 9.80 -1.79
CA GLY A 101 -1.62 11.05 -2.56
C GLY A 101 -1.41 10.79 -4.05
N LEU A 102 -2.15 9.84 -4.62
CA LEU A 102 -2.02 9.45 -6.03
C LEU A 102 -2.29 10.63 -6.97
N GLY A 103 -3.30 11.44 -6.66
CA GLY A 103 -3.70 12.63 -7.41
C GLY A 103 -3.10 13.93 -6.88
N HIS A 104 -2.31 13.88 -5.80
CA HIS A 104 -1.73 15.10 -5.22
C HIS A 104 -0.60 15.64 -6.11
N PRO A 105 -0.57 16.96 -6.44
CA PRO A 105 0.43 17.52 -7.37
C PRO A 105 1.88 17.26 -6.96
N ALA A 106 2.16 17.23 -5.66
CA ALA A 106 3.51 17.01 -5.15
C ALA A 106 4.02 15.55 -5.28
N SER A 107 3.14 14.55 -5.22
CA SER A 107 3.53 13.13 -5.13
C SER A 107 3.07 12.27 -6.30
N SER A 108 2.08 12.73 -7.08
CA SER A 108 1.49 11.97 -8.20
C SER A 108 2.51 11.43 -9.20
N HIS A 109 3.59 12.18 -9.45
CA HIS A 109 4.67 11.80 -10.36
C HIS A 109 5.40 10.51 -9.94
N GLU A 110 5.51 10.24 -8.64
CA GLU A 110 6.16 9.02 -8.11
C GLU A 110 5.32 7.76 -8.37
N TRP A 111 4.00 7.92 -8.53
CA TRP A 111 3.05 6.84 -8.72
C TRP A 111 2.78 6.52 -10.19
N GLU A 112 3.15 7.40 -11.13
CA GLU A 112 2.86 7.21 -12.56
C GLU A 112 3.45 5.92 -13.13
N GLU A 113 4.67 5.57 -12.74
CA GLU A 113 5.32 4.33 -13.15
C GLU A 113 4.77 3.11 -12.40
N THR A 114 4.39 3.31 -11.13
CA THR A 114 3.94 2.25 -10.24
C THR A 114 2.53 1.76 -10.58
N LEU A 115 1.61 2.65 -10.94
CA LEU A 115 0.19 2.32 -11.15
C LEU A 115 -0.01 1.24 -12.23
N PRO A 116 0.56 1.33 -13.46
CA PRO A 116 0.37 0.30 -14.47
C PRO A 116 0.85 -1.09 -14.01
N LEU A 117 1.99 -1.14 -13.31
CA LEU A 117 2.55 -2.37 -12.77
C LEU A 117 1.67 -2.99 -11.68
N LEU A 118 1.02 -2.15 -10.85
CA LEU A 118 0.04 -2.64 -9.89
C LEU A 118 -1.20 -3.22 -10.59
N LEU A 119 -1.72 -2.56 -11.62
CA LEU A 119 -2.87 -3.05 -12.38
C LEU A 119 -2.56 -4.32 -13.17
N GLU A 120 -1.30 -4.55 -13.53
CA GLU A 120 -0.85 -5.81 -14.17
C GLU A 120 -1.03 -7.01 -13.22
N THR A 121 -0.77 -6.83 -11.91
CA THR A 121 -0.84 -7.93 -10.93
C THR A 121 -2.24 -8.53 -10.75
N LYS A 122 -3.31 -7.77 -11.07
CA LYS A 122 -4.72 -8.14 -10.81
C LYS A 122 -5.05 -8.42 -9.33
N VAL A 123 -4.13 -8.06 -8.44
CA VAL A 123 -4.26 -8.14 -6.98
C VAL A 123 -5.10 -6.94 -6.50
N PRO A 124 -5.94 -7.09 -5.46
CA PRO A 124 -6.65 -5.97 -4.86
C PRO A 124 -5.69 -4.89 -4.32
N ILE A 125 -5.99 -3.63 -4.63
CA ILE A 125 -5.29 -2.45 -4.14
C ILE A 125 -6.28 -1.67 -3.29
N ILE A 126 -6.00 -1.56 -1.99
CA ILE A 126 -6.78 -0.80 -1.03
C ILE A 126 -6.06 0.52 -0.79
N ALA A 127 -6.77 1.63 -0.90
CA ALA A 127 -6.22 2.96 -0.68
C ALA A 127 -7.08 3.76 0.29
N THR A 128 -6.43 4.62 1.09
CA THR A 128 -7.09 5.47 2.07
C THR A 128 -6.79 6.95 1.83
N GLY A 129 -7.63 7.85 2.35
CA GLY A 129 -7.50 9.30 2.18
C GLY A 129 -7.67 10.08 3.49
N TYR A 130 -7.21 11.34 3.51
CA TYR A 130 -7.32 12.25 4.67
C TYR A 130 -8.62 13.03 4.69
N THR A 131 -9.15 13.32 3.49
CA THR A 131 -10.38 14.07 3.29
C THR A 131 -11.16 13.48 2.13
N GLN A 132 -12.42 13.87 1.99
CA GLN A 132 -13.23 13.53 0.82
C GLN A 132 -12.59 14.04 -0.47
N PHE A 133 -12.09 15.27 -0.44
CA PHE A 133 -11.49 15.91 -1.60
C PHE A 133 -10.22 15.19 -2.07
N ASP A 134 -9.37 14.72 -1.15
CA ASP A 134 -8.18 13.94 -1.52
C ASP A 134 -8.55 12.57 -2.08
N LEU A 135 -9.56 11.91 -1.49
CA LEU A 135 -10.06 10.62 -1.98
C LEU A 135 -10.59 10.74 -3.42
N GLU A 136 -11.45 11.72 -3.69
CA GLU A 136 -12.01 11.98 -5.02
C GLU A 136 -10.91 12.29 -6.03
N ARG A 137 -9.92 13.11 -5.65
CA ARG A 137 -8.78 13.43 -6.51
C ARG A 137 -7.94 12.21 -6.86
N ASP A 138 -7.70 11.33 -5.89
CA ASP A 138 -6.96 10.08 -6.11
C ASP A 138 -7.74 9.13 -7.05
N VAL A 139 -9.06 9.02 -6.87
CA VAL A 139 -9.93 8.22 -7.75
C VAL A 139 -9.93 8.77 -9.18
N GLU A 140 -10.12 10.07 -9.35
CA GLU A 140 -10.09 10.72 -10.67
C GLU A 140 -8.74 10.54 -11.37
N TRP A 141 -7.64 10.68 -10.61
CA TRP A 141 -6.29 10.49 -11.14
C TRP A 141 -6.08 9.05 -11.62
N VAL A 142 -6.47 8.05 -10.83
CA VAL A 142 -6.39 6.63 -11.24
C VAL A 142 -7.26 6.39 -12.46
N HIS A 143 -8.48 6.91 -12.48
CA HIS A 143 -9.38 6.74 -13.63
C HIS A 143 -8.79 7.31 -14.92
N LYS A 144 -8.20 8.51 -14.84
CA LYS A 144 -7.54 9.17 -15.97
C LYS A 144 -6.28 8.42 -16.44
N LYS A 145 -5.43 7.99 -15.51
CA LYS A 145 -4.13 7.34 -15.84
C LYS A 145 -4.30 5.91 -16.33
N SER A 146 -5.26 5.17 -15.77
CA SER A 146 -5.57 3.79 -16.17
C SER A 146 -6.38 3.69 -17.46
N LYS A 147 -6.96 4.80 -17.96
CA LYS A 147 -7.86 4.81 -19.13
C LYS A 147 -9.03 3.83 -19.00
N GLY A 148 -9.47 3.55 -17.78
CA GLY A 148 -10.55 2.60 -17.50
C GLY A 148 -10.11 1.12 -17.48
N GLU A 149 -8.82 0.82 -17.44
CA GLU A 149 -8.27 -0.55 -17.33
C GLU A 149 -8.26 -1.10 -15.88
N PHE A 150 -9.25 -0.72 -15.07
CA PHE A 150 -9.41 -1.17 -13.69
C PHE A 150 -10.88 -1.41 -13.35
N ASP A 151 -11.11 -2.25 -12.36
CA ASP A 151 -12.40 -2.50 -11.74
C ASP A 151 -12.40 -1.95 -10.31
N ILE A 152 -13.51 -1.33 -9.90
CA ILE A 152 -13.74 -0.92 -8.52
C ILE A 152 -14.16 -2.16 -7.72
N LEU A 153 -13.49 -2.40 -6.59
CA LEU A 153 -13.79 -3.49 -5.65
C LEU A 153 -14.55 -2.98 -4.42
N LEU A 154 -14.26 -1.75 -4.00
CA LEU A 154 -14.95 -1.04 -2.93
C LEU A 154 -15.14 0.39 -3.40
N GLU A 155 -16.40 0.82 -3.48
CA GLU A 155 -16.76 2.18 -3.85
C GLU A 155 -16.11 3.19 -2.90
N PRO A 156 -15.61 4.32 -3.40
CA PRO A 156 -15.01 5.34 -2.56
C PRO A 156 -16.03 5.92 -1.60
N GLY A 157 -15.68 5.92 -0.31
CA GLY A 157 -16.55 6.44 0.74
C GLY A 157 -15.85 6.64 2.07
N GLU A 158 -16.63 7.10 3.05
CA GLU A 158 -16.16 7.30 4.42
C GLU A 158 -15.79 5.96 5.06
N ASN A 159 -14.61 5.91 5.66
CA ASN A 159 -14.13 4.75 6.38
C ASN A 159 -14.77 4.69 7.77
N ILE A 160 -15.53 3.63 8.04
CA ILE A 160 -16.14 3.37 9.36
C ILE A 160 -15.11 3.21 10.49
N PHE A 161 -13.85 2.94 10.15
CA PHE A 161 -12.71 2.82 11.08
C PHE A 161 -11.78 4.05 11.01
N ARG A 162 -12.25 5.20 10.54
CA ARG A 162 -11.46 6.42 10.50
C ARG A 162 -11.06 6.92 11.88
N SER A 163 -10.00 7.71 11.94
CA SER A 163 -9.65 8.45 13.14
C SER A 163 -10.79 9.39 13.55
N LEU A 164 -11.09 9.42 14.85
CA LEU A 164 -11.96 10.44 15.45
C LEU A 164 -11.20 11.70 15.88
N ARG A 165 -9.86 11.63 15.86
CA ARG A 165 -9.00 12.78 16.12
C ARG A 165 -8.92 13.64 14.86
N TRP A 166 -9.20 14.93 15.05
CA TRP A 166 -8.98 15.96 14.07
C TRP A 166 -7.56 16.48 14.20
N ASP A 167 -6.85 16.54 13.08
CA ASP A 167 -5.53 17.14 13.00
C ASP A 167 -5.64 18.46 12.23
N LEU A 168 -5.06 19.50 12.83
CA LEU A 168 -4.99 20.84 12.28
C LEU A 168 -3.60 21.03 11.68
N ASN A 169 -3.54 21.51 10.45
CA ASN A 169 -2.28 21.88 9.85
C ASN A 169 -1.73 23.14 10.54
N ASP A 170 -0.54 23.02 11.15
CA ASP A 170 0.10 24.14 11.86
C ASP A 170 0.41 25.34 10.94
N MET A 171 0.59 25.09 9.63
CA MET A 171 0.87 26.12 8.63
C MET A 171 -0.39 26.75 8.04
N ASP A 172 -1.52 26.04 8.07
CA ASP A 172 -2.83 26.53 7.64
C ASP A 172 -3.95 25.95 8.53
N PRO A 173 -4.39 26.69 9.57
CA PRO A 173 -5.42 26.21 10.49
C PRO A 173 -6.80 25.94 9.85
N GLN A 174 -7.03 26.36 8.60
CA GLN A 174 -8.26 26.03 7.87
C GLN A 174 -8.20 24.65 7.22
N ASP A 175 -7.00 24.09 7.07
CA ASP A 175 -6.77 22.74 6.59
C ASP A 175 -6.90 21.76 7.77
N ILE A 176 -8.10 21.22 7.90
CA ILE A 176 -8.48 20.26 8.93
C ILE A 176 -8.60 18.89 8.27
N SER A 177 -7.87 17.91 8.79
CA SER A 177 -7.88 16.55 8.28
C SER A 177 -8.24 15.53 9.36
N CYS A 178 -8.76 14.39 8.91
CA CYS A 178 -8.91 13.21 9.74
C CYS A 178 -8.08 12.08 9.14
N GLY A 179 -7.13 11.57 9.91
CA GLY A 179 -6.39 10.37 9.53
C GLY A 179 -7.36 9.24 9.13
N ASN A 180 -7.11 8.65 7.98
CA ASN A 180 -7.88 7.51 7.45
C ASN A 180 -9.38 7.81 7.22
N TRP A 181 -9.75 9.06 6.88
CA TRP A 181 -11.14 9.47 6.63
C TRP A 181 -11.84 8.61 5.57
N GLY A 182 -11.20 8.40 4.42
CA GLY A 182 -11.79 7.71 3.27
C GLY A 182 -11.12 6.38 2.98
N VAL A 183 -11.88 5.44 2.41
CA VAL A 183 -11.35 4.16 1.93
C VAL A 183 -12.00 3.79 0.61
N TRP A 184 -11.22 3.17 -0.27
CA TRP A 184 -11.68 2.61 -1.53
C TRP A 184 -10.75 1.48 -1.96
N ALA A 185 -11.20 0.65 -2.88
CA ALA A 185 -10.37 -0.42 -3.41
C ALA A 185 -10.64 -0.65 -4.88
N PHE A 186 -9.57 -0.99 -5.60
CA PHE A 186 -9.61 -1.25 -7.02
C PHE A 186 -8.61 -2.35 -7.41
N ARG A 187 -8.75 -2.89 -8.62
CA ARG A 187 -7.77 -3.81 -9.21
C ARG A 187 -7.72 -3.62 -10.71
N GLY A 188 -6.65 -4.11 -11.36
CA GLY A 188 -6.64 -4.16 -12.82
C GLY A 188 -7.71 -5.08 -13.39
N LYS A 189 -8.25 -4.72 -14.55
CA LYS A 189 -9.31 -5.49 -15.23
C LYS A 189 -8.90 -6.94 -15.48
N ARG A 190 -9.82 -7.86 -15.25
CA ARG A 190 -9.70 -9.26 -15.70
C ARG A 190 -10.56 -9.45 -16.94
N TYR A 191 -9.93 -9.89 -18.02
CA TYR A 191 -10.64 -10.39 -19.19
C TYR A 191 -10.89 -11.88 -18.96
N GLU A 192 -12.04 -12.22 -18.38
CA GLU A 192 -12.49 -13.61 -18.40
C GLU A 192 -12.76 -14.00 -19.85
N ALA A 193 -12.22 -15.14 -20.29
CA ALA A 193 -12.49 -15.65 -21.62
C ALA A 193 -13.96 -16.06 -21.69
N THR A 194 -14.83 -15.18 -22.18
CA THR A 194 -16.21 -15.53 -22.50
C THR A 194 -16.21 -16.50 -23.68
N THR A 195 -16.91 -17.63 -23.52
CA THR A 195 -17.17 -18.52 -24.65
C THR A 195 -17.97 -17.76 -25.69
N LYS A 196 -17.44 -17.70 -26.90
CA LYS A 196 -18.14 -17.14 -28.05
C LYS A 196 -19.33 -18.06 -28.34
N ASP A 197 -20.56 -17.58 -28.19
CA ASP A 197 -21.72 -18.32 -28.68
C ASP A 197 -21.57 -18.48 -30.20
N ILE A 198 -21.56 -19.73 -30.67
CA ILE A 198 -21.47 -20.12 -32.08
C ILE A 198 -22.86 -20.11 -32.70
#